data_AF-A0A557SGR4-F1
#
_entry.id   AF-A0A557SGR4-F1
#
_cell.length_a   1.000
_cell.length_b   1.000
_cell.length_c   1.000
_cell.angle_alpha   90.00
_cell.angle_beta   90.00
_cell.angle_gamma   90.00
#
_symmetry.space_group_name_H-M   'P 1'
#
loop_
_entity.id
_entity.type
_entity.pdbx_description
1 polymer ?
#
loop_
_entity_poly.entity_id
_entity_poly.type
_entity_poly.pdbx_seq_one_letter_code
_entity_poly.pdbx_strand_id
1 'polypeptide(L)'
;MSVVQSISESANFASVLAGVRFDEDGFLLNDSIWDDQLAETLAELEGVAPLESAHWRVIHFVRDRFLRLGAIPPMRRICRSSELSKEEVKDLFGGCLQVWRIAGLPNPGEEAKAYMG
;
A
#
# COMPACT_ATOMS: atom_id res chain seq x y z
N MET A 1 25.32 -3.27 -16.54
CA MET A 1 24.42 -2.69 -15.51
C MET A 1 25.19 -2.72 -14.20
N SER A 2 25.40 -1.55 -13.60
CA SER A 2 26.48 -1.30 -12.66
C SER A 2 26.09 -1.70 -11.24
N VAL A 3 26.92 -2.49 -10.57
CA VAL A 3 26.79 -2.94 -9.16
C VAL A 3 26.51 -1.78 -8.19
N VAL A 4 26.92 -0.56 -8.57
CA VAL A 4 26.73 0.67 -7.79
C VAL A 4 25.25 1.09 -7.67
N GLN A 5 24.42 0.88 -8.71
CA GLN A 5 22.98 1.23 -8.67
C GLN A 5 22.20 0.34 -7.70
N SER A 6 22.44 -0.97 -7.74
CA SER A 6 21.79 -1.92 -6.82
C SER A 6 22.21 -1.72 -5.36
N ILE A 7 23.43 -1.26 -5.10
CA ILE A 7 23.88 -0.93 -3.74
C ILE A 7 23.19 0.35 -3.23
N SER A 8 23.02 1.38 -4.07
CA SER A 8 22.35 2.62 -3.65
C SER A 8 20.85 2.43 -3.41
N GLU A 9 20.17 1.63 -4.23
CA GLU A 9 18.74 1.31 -4.06
C GLU A 9 18.51 0.50 -2.78
N SER A 10 19.34 -0.53 -2.54
CA SER A 10 19.26 -1.34 -1.31
C SER A 10 19.56 -0.53 -0.04
N ALA A 11 20.48 0.44 -0.11
CA ALA A 11 20.79 1.32 1.01
C ALA A 11 19.68 2.34 1.30
N ASN A 12 19.03 2.87 0.26
CA ASN A 12 17.88 3.76 0.39
C ASN A 12 16.65 3.01 0.93
N PHE A 13 16.43 1.78 0.46
CA PHE A 13 15.37 0.92 0.96
C PHE A 13 15.53 0.64 2.47
N ALA A 14 16.74 0.26 2.89
CA ALA A 14 17.03 0.01 4.30
C ALA A 14 16.92 1.27 5.18
N SER A 15 17.23 2.46 4.63
CA SER A 15 17.10 3.72 5.38
C SER A 15 15.65 4.16 5.53
N VAL A 16 14.79 3.93 4.52
CA VAL A 16 13.34 4.24 4.62
C VAL A 16 12.66 3.34 5.65
N LEU A 17 13.00 2.06 5.69
CA LEU A 17 12.47 1.13 6.68
C LEU A 17 13.11 1.29 8.08
N ALA A 18 14.16 2.11 8.22
CA ALA A 18 14.85 2.29 9.48
C ALA A 18 13.92 2.97 10.52
N GLY A 19 13.44 2.18 11.49
CA GLY A 19 12.51 2.67 12.51
C GLY A 19 11.04 2.41 12.19
N VAL A 20 10.72 1.91 11.00
CA VAL A 20 9.39 1.38 10.68
C VAL A 20 9.18 0.09 11.48
N ARG A 21 7.94 -0.12 11.94
CA ARG A 21 7.55 -1.31 12.69
C ARG A 21 6.28 -1.89 12.09
N PHE A 22 6.28 -3.21 11.93
CA PHE A 22 5.17 -3.97 11.42
C PHE A 22 4.68 -4.95 12.48
N ASP A 23 3.40 -5.35 12.38
CA ASP A 23 2.88 -6.48 13.15
C ASP A 23 3.29 -7.83 12.52
N GLU A 24 2.82 -8.93 13.12
CA GLU A 24 3.11 -10.30 12.66
C GLU A 24 2.53 -10.60 11.27
N ASP A 25 1.51 -9.85 10.85
CA ASP A 25 0.85 -9.98 9.56
C ASP A 25 1.44 -9.03 8.49
N GLY A 26 2.44 -8.21 8.85
CA GLY A 26 3.10 -7.26 7.96
C GLY A 26 2.37 -5.91 7.79
N PHE A 27 1.44 -5.54 8.67
CA PHE A 27 0.80 -4.22 8.65
C PHE A 27 1.58 -3.20 9.46
N LEU A 28 1.53 -1.94 9.02
CA LEU A 28 2.21 -0.83 9.66
C LEU A 28 1.61 -0.55 11.05
N LEU A 29 2.44 -0.58 12.10
CA LEU A 29 1.98 -0.32 13.47
C LEU A 29 1.70 1.15 13.76
N ASN A 30 2.41 2.06 13.08
CA ASN A 30 2.20 3.49 13.20
C ASN A 30 1.87 4.07 11.83
N ASP A 31 0.60 4.32 11.54
CA ASP A 31 0.20 4.91 10.26
C ASP A 31 0.70 6.35 10.05
N SER A 32 1.13 7.06 11.11
CA SER A 32 1.51 8.47 11.03
C SER A 32 2.85 8.71 10.35
N ILE A 33 3.69 7.67 10.26
CA ILE A 33 5.01 7.75 9.60
C ILE A 33 4.92 7.49 8.10
N TRP A 34 3.74 7.13 7.61
CA TRP A 34 3.54 6.88 6.19
C TRP A 34 3.64 8.18 5.39
N ASP A 35 4.46 8.10 4.36
CA ASP A 35 4.62 9.09 3.29
C ASP A 35 4.75 8.37 1.94
N ASP A 36 4.87 9.14 0.86
CA ASP A 36 4.95 8.59 -0.48
C ASP A 36 6.20 7.73 -0.68
N GLN A 37 7.32 8.08 -0.03
CA GLN A 37 8.56 7.31 -0.11
C GLN A 37 8.44 5.94 0.57
N LEU A 38 7.77 5.89 1.73
CA LEU A 38 7.42 4.63 2.40
C LEU A 38 6.43 3.84 1.56
N ALA A 39 5.44 4.48 0.92
CA ALA A 39 4.50 3.79 0.05
C ALA A 39 5.18 3.08 -1.13
N GLU A 40 6.16 3.73 -1.78
CA GLU A 40 6.96 3.10 -2.83
C GLU A 40 7.74 1.88 -2.31
N THR A 41 8.36 2.04 -1.13
CA THR A 41 9.10 0.95 -0.46
C THR A 41 8.17 -0.23 -0.11
N LEU A 42 6.96 0.04 0.36
CA LEU A 42 5.95 -0.99 0.64
C LEU A 42 5.44 -1.64 -0.65
N ALA A 43 5.32 -0.89 -1.74
CA ALA A 43 4.92 -1.42 -3.03
C ALA A 43 5.99 -2.36 -3.62
N GLU A 44 7.27 -2.07 -3.41
CA GLU A 44 8.36 -3.00 -3.75
C GLU A 44 8.24 -4.31 -2.96
N LEU A 45 7.98 -4.23 -1.65
CA LEU A 45 7.77 -5.42 -0.79
C LEU A 45 6.58 -6.28 -1.21
N GLU A 46 5.48 -5.64 -1.62
CA GLU A 46 4.26 -6.31 -2.08
C GLU A 46 4.33 -6.75 -3.55
N GLY A 47 5.42 -6.45 -4.27
CA GLY A 47 5.59 -6.80 -5.68
C GLY A 47 4.71 -5.99 -6.65
N VAL A 48 4.30 -4.79 -6.24
CA VAL A 48 3.43 -3.87 -7.00
C VAL A 48 4.21 -2.70 -7.61
N ALA A 49 5.48 -2.51 -7.24
CA ALA A 49 6.31 -1.45 -7.82
C ALA A 49 6.55 -1.64 -9.33
N PRO A 50 6.65 -0.55 -10.11
CA PRO A 50 6.60 0.86 -9.69
C PRO A 50 5.17 1.41 -9.52
N LEU A 51 5.00 2.35 -8.59
CA LEU A 51 3.72 3.04 -8.37
C LEU A 51 3.47 4.12 -9.42
N GLU A 52 2.66 3.79 -10.41
CA GLU A 52 2.14 4.77 -11.39
C GLU A 52 0.95 5.59 -10.88
N SER A 53 0.55 6.63 -11.64
CA SER A 53 -0.56 7.54 -11.32
C SER A 53 -1.88 6.84 -10.95
N ALA A 54 -2.19 5.70 -11.58
CA ALA A 54 -3.38 4.91 -11.26
C ALA A 54 -3.30 4.33 -9.83
N HIS A 55 -2.12 3.85 -9.43
CA HIS A 55 -1.89 3.33 -8.08
C HIS A 55 -2.07 4.43 -7.04
N TRP A 56 -1.44 5.60 -7.26
CA TRP A 56 -1.53 6.74 -6.34
C TRP A 56 -2.97 7.19 -6.10
N ARG A 57 -3.81 7.23 -7.15
CA ARG A 57 -5.24 7.55 -7.01
C ARG A 57 -5.95 6.58 -6.05
N VAL A 58 -5.69 5.28 -6.18
CA VAL A 58 -6.29 4.24 -5.32
C VAL A 58 -5.73 4.31 -3.90
N ILE A 59 -4.40 4.37 -3.75
CA ILE A 59 -3.69 4.40 -2.45
C ILE A 59 -4.16 5.59 -1.62
N HIS A 60 -4.09 6.80 -2.17
CA HIS A 60 -4.50 8.00 -1.45
C HIS A 60 -5.99 7.99 -1.13
N PHE A 61 -6.83 7.51 -2.05
CA PHE A 61 -8.26 7.40 -1.79
C PHE A 61 -8.53 6.44 -0.62
N VAL A 62 -7.96 5.23 -0.64
CA VAL A 62 -8.19 4.25 0.41
C VAL A 62 -7.71 4.77 1.76
N ARG A 63 -6.49 5.30 1.81
CA ARG A 63 -5.89 5.88 3.01
C ARG A 63 -6.74 7.00 3.58
N ASP A 64 -7.08 7.97 2.74
CA ASP A 64 -7.85 9.14 3.13
C ASP A 64 -9.24 8.77 3.67
N ARG A 65 -9.92 7.84 3.02
CA ARG A 65 -11.26 7.40 3.44
C ARG A 65 -11.21 6.68 4.78
N PHE A 66 -10.20 5.86 5.01
CA PHE A 66 -10.01 5.21 6.29
C PHE A 66 -9.71 6.22 7.39
N LEU A 67 -8.73 7.12 7.19
CA LEU A 67 -8.36 8.12 8.20
C LEU A 67 -9.52 9.08 8.55
N ARG A 68 -10.39 9.39 7.59
CA ARG A 68 -11.56 10.25 7.84
C ARG A 68 -12.75 9.54 8.49
N LEU A 69 -13.01 8.28 8.12
CA LEU A 69 -14.26 7.59 8.47
C LEU A 69 -14.07 6.41 9.42
N GLY A 70 -12.83 5.98 9.66
CA GLY A 70 -12.49 4.80 10.45
C GLY A 70 -13.00 3.48 9.85
N ALA A 71 -13.29 3.45 8.55
CA ALA A 71 -13.94 2.31 7.91
C ALA A 71 -13.32 1.99 6.54
N ILE A 72 -13.27 0.70 6.22
CA ILE A 72 -12.80 0.18 4.93
C ILE A 72 -13.75 0.70 3.83
N PRO A 73 -13.25 1.43 2.82
CA PRO A 73 -14.08 1.90 1.73
C PRO A 73 -14.56 0.72 0.87
N PRO A 74 -15.85 0.66 0.51
CA PRO A 74 -16.35 -0.42 -0.34
C PRO A 74 -15.75 -0.33 -1.74
N MET A 75 -15.45 -1.47 -2.37
CA MET A 75 -14.80 -1.54 -3.70
C MET A 75 -15.46 -0.65 -4.75
N ARG A 76 -16.80 -0.59 -4.78
CA ARG A 76 -17.55 0.30 -5.69
C ARG A 76 -17.15 1.78 -5.58
N ARG A 77 -16.79 2.25 -4.39
CA ARG A 77 -16.33 3.65 -4.18
C ARG A 77 -14.90 3.82 -4.67
N ILE A 78 -14.04 2.83 -4.46
CA ILE A 78 -12.66 2.81 -4.97
C ILE A 78 -12.71 2.93 -6.49
N CYS A 79 -13.38 2.00 -7.16
CA CYS A 79 -13.56 1.99 -8.62
C CYS A 79 -14.05 3.32 -9.19
N ARG A 80 -15.08 3.92 -8.56
CA ARG A 80 -15.62 5.20 -8.99
C ARG A 80 -14.63 6.37 -8.82
N SER A 81 -13.80 6.34 -7.78
CA SER A 81 -12.83 7.39 -7.50
C SER A 81 -11.56 7.30 -8.35
N SER A 82 -11.15 6.08 -8.69
CA SER A 82 -9.96 5.82 -9.49
C SER A 82 -10.24 5.72 -10.99
N GLU A 83 -11.52 5.69 -11.37
CA GLU A 83 -11.97 5.43 -12.76
C GLU A 83 -11.50 4.07 -13.27
N LEU A 84 -11.42 3.08 -12.38
CA LEU A 84 -10.98 1.72 -12.66
C LEU A 84 -12.09 0.72 -12.33
N SER A 85 -12.16 -0.36 -13.09
CA SER A 85 -12.96 -1.55 -12.75
C SER A 85 -12.36 -2.32 -11.57
N LYS A 86 -13.12 -3.28 -11.04
CA LYS A 86 -12.63 -4.13 -9.95
C LYS A 86 -11.48 -5.01 -10.43
N GLU A 87 -11.57 -5.50 -11.66
CA GLU A 87 -10.57 -6.30 -12.34
C GLU A 87 -9.28 -5.50 -12.50
N GLU A 88 -9.35 -4.26 -13.00
CA GLU A 88 -8.17 -3.39 -13.15
C GLU A 88 -7.50 -3.09 -11.82
N VAL A 89 -8.25 -2.84 -10.73
CA VAL A 89 -7.65 -2.65 -9.40
C VAL A 89 -6.95 -3.93 -8.93
N LYS A 90 -7.52 -5.11 -9.21
CA LYS A 90 -6.89 -6.38 -8.88
C LYS A 90 -5.62 -6.62 -9.70
N ASP A 91 -5.63 -6.27 -10.98
CA ASP A 91 -4.48 -6.44 -11.87
C ASP A 91 -3.34 -5.48 -11.51
N LEU A 92 -3.67 -4.26 -11.07
CA LEU A 92 -2.68 -3.27 -10.63
C LEU A 92 -1.99 -3.68 -9.33
N PHE A 93 -2.73 -4.18 -8.34
CA PHE A 93 -2.21 -4.39 -6.99
C PHE A 93 -2.02 -5.86 -6.59
N GLY A 94 -2.49 -6.81 -7.40
CA GLY A 94 -2.59 -8.23 -7.05
C GLY A 94 -3.75 -8.57 -6.11
N GLY A 95 -4.31 -7.60 -5.37
CA GLY A 95 -5.44 -7.80 -4.46
C GLY A 95 -5.75 -6.59 -3.58
N CYS A 96 -6.83 -6.68 -2.81
CA CYS A 96 -7.26 -5.59 -1.92
C CYS A 96 -6.35 -5.46 -0.70
N LEU A 97 -5.76 -6.56 -0.24
CA LEU A 97 -4.88 -6.57 0.91
C LEU A 97 -3.56 -5.82 0.64
N GLN A 98 -3.01 -5.99 -0.56
CA GLN A 98 -1.83 -5.25 -1.01
C GLN A 98 -2.11 -3.74 -1.04
N VAL A 99 -3.25 -3.31 -1.60
CA VAL A 99 -3.67 -1.90 -1.55
C VAL A 99 -3.67 -1.37 -0.11
N TRP A 100 -4.21 -2.15 0.82
CA TRP A 100 -4.31 -1.78 2.23
C TRP A 100 -2.94 -1.60 2.88
N ARG A 101 -2.02 -2.54 2.65
CA ARG A 101 -0.65 -2.49 3.17
C ARG A 101 0.14 -1.33 2.57
N ILE A 102 0.10 -1.16 1.26
CA ILE A 102 0.80 -0.07 0.55
C ILE A 102 0.27 1.30 1.00
N ALA A 103 -1.03 1.41 1.30
CA ALA A 103 -1.64 2.60 1.88
C ALA A 103 -1.22 2.88 3.34
N GLY A 104 -0.37 2.04 3.94
CA GLY A 104 0.17 2.21 5.29
C GLY A 104 -0.91 2.19 6.35
N LEU A 105 -1.95 1.38 6.15
CA LEU A 105 -3.07 1.27 7.07
C LEU A 105 -2.81 0.16 8.09
N PRO A 106 -3.30 0.32 9.33
CA PRO A 106 -3.13 -0.68 10.38
C PRO A 106 -3.91 -1.95 10.05
N ASN A 107 -3.64 -3.03 10.80
CA ASN A 107 -4.29 -4.32 10.62
C ASN A 107 -5.83 -4.18 10.61
N PRO A 108 -6.52 -4.58 9.54
CA PRO A 108 -7.98 -4.43 9.44
C PRO A 108 -8.75 -5.48 10.25
N GLY A 109 -8.05 -6.47 10.83
CA GLY A 109 -8.61 -7.60 11.58
C GLY A 109 -8.90 -8.83 10.72
N GLU A 110 -8.94 -10.01 11.34
CA GLU A 110 -9.10 -11.31 10.67
C GLU A 110 -10.30 -11.38 9.73
N GLU A 111 -11.45 -10.88 10.18
CA GLU A 111 -12.67 -10.90 9.38
C GLU A 111 -12.52 -10.06 8.10
N ALA A 112 -11.96 -8.85 8.22
CA ALA A 112 -11.72 -7.99 7.07
C ALA A 112 -10.66 -8.57 6.12
N LYS A 113 -9.59 -9.19 6.65
CA LYS A 113 -8.59 -9.90 5.83
C LYS A 113 -9.25 -10.98 4.98
N ALA A 114 -10.17 -11.77 5.56
CA ALA A 114 -10.90 -12.80 4.83
C ALA A 114 -11.80 -12.26 3.70
N TYR A 115 -12.33 -11.03 3.85
CA TYR A 115 -13.08 -10.36 2.78
C TYR A 115 -12.20 -9.73 1.70
N MET A 116 -10.93 -9.45 2.00
CA MET A 116 -9.97 -8.80 1.10
C MET A 116 -9.09 -9.78 0.32
N GLY A 117 -8.93 -11.00 0.84
CA GLY A 117 -8.13 -12.09 0.25
C GLY A 117 -8.83 -12.88 -0.85
#